data_AF-A0AAD9PSR6-F1
#
_entry.id   AF-A0AAD9PSR6-F1
#
_cell.length_a   1.000
_cell.length_b   1.000
_cell.length_c   1.000
_cell.angle_alpha   90.00
_cell.angle_beta   90.00
_cell.angle_gamma   90.00
#
_symmetry.space_group_name_H-M   'P 1'
#
loop_
_entity.id
_entity.type
_entity.pdbx_description
1 polymer ?
#
loop_
_entity_poly.entity_id
_entity_poly.type
_entity_poly.pdbx_seq_one_letter_code
_entity_poly.pdbx_strand_id
1 'polypeptide(L)'
;MKTMKSTTELDSSQVLLSLSAKLPSYSGVKWCRSAHEEQMKRECPIRFKDFVRFVKLEAELANDPIFSPDALKRERKKGSGE
;
A
#
# COMPACT_ATOMS: atom_id res chain seq x y z
N MET A 1 -13.61 -21.55 -6.19
CA MET A 1 -13.06 -20.57 -5.23
C MET A 1 -12.96 -21.28 -3.88
N LYS A 2 -11.75 -21.45 -3.31
CA LYS A 2 -11.60 -22.12 -2.01
C LYS A 2 -12.10 -21.16 -0.93
N THR A 3 -13.14 -21.54 -0.20
CA THR A 3 -13.60 -20.81 0.99
C THR A 3 -12.56 -20.95 2.10
N MET A 4 -11.98 -19.84 2.53
CA MET A 4 -11.07 -19.81 3.70
C MET A 4 -11.88 -20.16 4.95
N LYS A 5 -11.36 -21.08 5.76
CA LYS A 5 -12.10 -21.62 6.92
C LYS A 5 -11.87 -20.78 8.18
N SER A 6 -10.79 -20.00 8.21
CA SER A 6 -10.45 -19.11 9.33
C SER A 6 -9.80 -17.82 8.83
N THR A 7 -10.06 -16.70 9.52
CA THR A 7 -9.41 -15.41 9.25
C THR A 7 -7.90 -15.43 9.51
N THR A 8 -7.43 -16.39 10.31
CA THR A 8 -6.00 -16.60 10.55
C THR A 8 -5.26 -17.16 9.32
N GLU A 9 -5.96 -17.78 8.37
CA GLU A 9 -5.36 -18.26 7.12
C GLU A 9 -4.83 -17.10 6.27
N LEU A 10 -5.40 -15.90 6.44
CA LEU A 10 -4.97 -14.69 5.75
C LEU A 10 -3.59 -14.20 6.23
N ASP A 11 -3.19 -14.54 7.45
CA ASP A 11 -1.89 -14.18 8.01
C ASP A 11 -0.75 -15.07 7.48
N SER A 12 -1.06 -16.10 6.68
CA SER A 12 -0.04 -16.93 6.04
C SER A 12 0.84 -16.10 5.10
N SER A 13 2.17 -16.30 5.21
CA SER A 13 3.15 -15.64 4.33
C SER A 13 2.86 -15.85 2.85
N GLN A 14 2.31 -17.00 2.45
CA GLN A 14 1.96 -17.28 1.05
C GLN A 14 0.79 -16.41 0.58
N VAL A 15 -0.21 -16.18 1.44
CA VAL A 15 -1.35 -15.32 1.14
C VAL A 15 -0.88 -13.86 1.05
N LEU A 16 -0.09 -13.41 2.03
CA LEU A 16 0.47 -12.06 2.04
C LEU A 16 1.35 -11.79 0.81
N LEU A 17 2.18 -12.77 0.41
CA LEU A 17 2.98 -12.67 -0.81
C LEU A 17 2.10 -12.56 -2.06
N SER A 18 1.08 -13.40 -2.19
CA SER A 18 0.14 -13.37 -3.32
C SER A 18 -0.62 -12.05 -3.40
N LEU A 19 -1.02 -11.48 -2.26
CA LEU A 19 -1.66 -10.17 -2.19
C LEU A 19 -0.71 -9.03 -2.54
N SER A 20 0.51 -9.08 -2.02
CA SER A 20 1.55 -8.08 -2.31
C SER A 20 1.89 -8.04 -3.79
N ALA A 21 1.89 -9.19 -4.47
CA ALA A 21 2.12 -9.29 -5.92
C ALA A 21 1.01 -8.63 -6.78
N LYS A 22 -0.16 -8.34 -6.20
CA LYS A 22 -1.25 -7.64 -6.90
C LYS A 22 -1.16 -6.11 -6.79
N LEU A 23 -0.24 -5.59 -5.97
CA LEU A 23 -0.05 -4.15 -5.86
C LEU A 23 0.60 -3.59 -7.13
N PRO A 24 0.29 -2.34 -7.50
CA PRO A 24 1.11 -1.60 -8.46
C PRO A 24 2.58 -1.63 -8.02
N SER A 25 3.52 -1.70 -8.98
CA SER A 25 4.94 -1.95 -8.69
C SER A 25 5.52 -0.99 -7.65
N TYR A 26 5.21 0.31 -7.75
CA TYR A 26 5.65 1.31 -6.79
C TYR A 26 5.12 1.04 -5.37
N SER A 27 3.82 0.76 -5.23
CA SER A 27 3.19 0.43 -3.96
C SER A 27 3.72 -0.89 -3.39
N GLY A 28 4.08 -1.86 -4.23
CA GLY A 28 4.70 -3.12 -3.81
C GLY A 28 6.06 -2.91 -3.14
N VAL A 29 6.95 -2.11 -3.75
CA VAL A 29 8.25 -1.77 -3.14
C VAL A 29 8.08 -1.02 -1.82
N LYS A 30 7.16 -0.06 -1.79
CA LYS A 30 6.84 0.73 -0.58
C LYS A 30 6.31 -0.18 0.54
N TRP A 31 5.43 -1.13 0.19
CA TRP A 31 4.92 -2.12 1.12
C TRP A 31 6.04 -2.97 1.73
N CYS A 32 6.96 -3.50 0.93
CA CYS A 32 8.08 -4.30 1.45
C CYS A 32 8.88 -3.55 2.52
N ARG A 33 9.16 -2.26 2.28
CA ARG A 33 9.85 -1.41 3.24
C ARG A 33 9.02 -1.18 4.51
N SER A 34 7.76 -0.77 4.37
CA SER A 34 6.88 -0.51 5.53
C SER A 34 6.63 -1.76 6.37
N ALA A 35 6.46 -2.92 5.72
CA ALA A 35 6.30 -4.20 6.39
C ALA A 35 7.57 -4.57 7.19
N HIS A 36 8.75 -4.38 6.62
CA HIS A 36 10.01 -4.63 7.33
C HIS A 36 10.20 -3.70 8.54
N GLU A 37 9.97 -2.40 8.36
CA GLU A 37 10.07 -1.40 9.43
C GLU A 37 9.09 -1.70 10.58
N GLU A 38 7.84 -2.06 10.27
CA GLU A 38 6.84 -2.38 11.28
C GLU A 38 7.15 -3.70 12.00
N GLN A 39 7.68 -4.70 11.29
CA GLN A 39 8.12 -5.96 11.89
C GLN A 39 9.26 -5.73 12.88
N MET A 40 10.25 -4.91 12.50
CA MET A 40 11.37 -4.54 13.37
C MET A 40 10.90 -3.75 14.60
N LYS A 41 9.94 -2.84 14.42
CA LYS A 41 9.43 -2.00 15.51
C LYS A 41 8.61 -2.77 16.55
N ARG A 42 7.78 -3.72 16.10
CA ARG A 42 6.85 -4.45 16.97
C ARG A 42 7.40 -5.79 17.44
N GLU A 43 8.52 -6.23 16.88
CA GLU A 43 9.08 -7.58 17.07
C GLU A 43 8.07 -8.70 16.81
N CYS A 44 7.07 -8.43 15.95
CA CYS A 44 5.99 -9.36 15.65
C CYS A 44 5.84 -9.56 14.13
N PRO A 45 5.45 -10.77 13.68
CA PRO A 45 5.19 -11.01 12.27
C PRO A 45 4.12 -10.08 11.70
N ILE A 46 4.30 -9.69 10.44
CA ILE A 46 3.31 -8.92 9.70
C ILE A 46 2.08 -9.77 9.43
N ARG A 47 0.91 -9.17 9.64
CA ARG A 47 -0.38 -9.82 9.46
C ARG A 47 -1.17 -9.18 8.34
N PHE A 48 -2.22 -9.86 7.91
CA PHE A 48 -3.12 -9.37 6.87
C PHE A 48 -3.71 -8.00 7.20
N LYS A 49 -4.01 -7.75 8.47
CA LYS A 49 -4.51 -6.44 8.93
C LYS A 49 -3.54 -5.29 8.64
N ASP A 50 -2.22 -5.54 8.71
CA ASP A 50 -1.20 -4.53 8.49
C ASP A 50 -1.11 -4.21 6.99
N PHE A 51 -1.22 -5.24 6.13
CA PHE A 51 -1.35 -5.06 4.68
C PHE A 51 -2.58 -4.25 4.30
N VAL A 52 -3.75 -4.60 4.85
CA VAL A 52 -5.00 -3.86 4.58
C VAL A 52 -4.90 -2.40 5.02
N ARG A 53 -4.29 -2.15 6.19
CA ARG A 53 -4.05 -0.78 6.68
C ARG A 53 -3.16 0.00 5.70
N PHE A 54 -2.07 -0.59 5.23
CA PHE A 54 -1.20 0.04 4.25
C PHE A 54 -1.94 0.40 2.95
N VAL A 55 -2.69 -0.56 2.38
CA VAL A 55 -3.43 -0.34 1.13
C VAL A 55 -4.45 0.78 1.26
N LYS A 56 -5.16 0.87 2.40
CA LYS A 56 -6.10 1.96 2.66
C LYS A 56 -5.41 3.32 2.65
N LEU A 57 -4.29 3.46 3.36
CA LEU A 57 -3.55 4.73 3.42
C LEU A 57 -2.99 5.14 2.05
N GLU A 58 -2.45 4.19 1.28
CA GLU A 58 -1.98 4.51 -0.08
C GLU A 58 -3.14 4.89 -1.02
N ALA A 59 -4.31 4.26 -0.87
CA ALA A 59 -5.48 4.62 -1.64
C ALA A 59 -6.01 6.01 -1.27
N GLU A 60 -6.03 6.36 0.02
CA GLU A 60 -6.39 7.71 0.48
C GLU A 60 -5.45 8.76 -0.11
N LEU A 61 -4.14 8.52 -0.03
CA LEU A 61 -3.12 9.41 -0.60
C LEU A 61 -3.27 9.57 -2.12
N ALA A 62 -3.52 8.47 -2.83
CA ALA A 62 -3.69 8.50 -4.29
C ALA A 62 -4.96 9.25 -4.73
N ASN A 63 -5.97 9.31 -3.85
CA ASN A 63 -7.23 10.01 -4.10
C ASN A 63 -7.27 11.42 -3.47
N ASP A 64 -6.15 11.90 -2.92
CA ASP A 64 -6.09 13.23 -2.33
C ASP A 64 -6.29 14.31 -3.41
N PRO A 65 -7.30 15.19 -3.26
CA PRO A 65 -7.60 16.21 -4.26
C PRO A 65 -6.45 17.20 -4.49
N ILE A 66 -5.58 17.43 -3.49
CA ILE A 66 -4.40 18.30 -3.58
C ILE A 66 -3.42 17.75 -4.62
N PHE A 67 -3.28 16.43 -4.69
CA PHE A 67 -2.39 15.74 -5.64
C PHE A 67 -3.12 15.23 -6.88
N SER A 68 -4.34 15.72 -7.14
CA SER A 68 -5.07 15.36 -8.35
C SER A 68 -4.26 15.70 -9.61
N PRO A 69 -4.43 14.95 -10.71
CA PRO A 69 -3.73 15.22 -11.96
C PRO A 69 -3.89 16.67 -12.44
N ASP A 70 -5.07 17.27 -12.24
CA ASP A 70 -5.33 18.65 -12.63
C ASP A 70 -4.67 19.67 -11.70
N ALA A 71 -4.61 19.40 -10.38
CA ALA A 71 -3.83 20.23 -9.46
C ALA A 71 -2.34 20.22 -9.83
N LEU A 72 -1.78 19.05 -10.11
CA LEU A 72 -0.39 18.91 -10.52
C LEU A 72 -0.11 19.56 -11.88
N LYS A 73 -1.04 19.44 -12.85
CA LYS A 73 -0.93 20.14 -14.15
C LYS A 73 -0.93 21.66 -13.98
N ARG A 74 -1.80 22.20 -13.12
CA ARG A 74 -1.84 23.64 -12.83
C ARG A 74 -0.51 24.12 -12.26
N GLU A 75 0.04 23.38 -11.29
CA GLU A 75 1.31 23.74 -10.66
C GLU A 75 2.48 23.71 -11.66
N ARG A 76 2.58 22.67 -12.49
CA ARG A 76 3.64 22.57 -13.52
C ARG A 76 3.61 23.69 -14.55
N LYS A 77 2.40 24.13 -14.94
CA LYS A 77 2.22 25.24 -15.90
C LYS A 77 2.60 26.59 -15.30
N LYS A 78 2.58 26.73 -13.97
CA LYS A 78 2.89 27.97 -13.28
C LYS A 78 4.39 28.35 -13.39
N GLY A 79 5.27 27.36 -13.53
CA GLY A 79 6.72 27.58 -13.70
C GLY A 79 7.21 27.63 -15.15
N SER A 80 6.31 27.57 -16.15
CA SER A 80 6.68 27.59 -17.58
C SER A 80 6.40 28.93 -18.27
N GLY A 81 6.07 29.97 -17.49
CA GLY A 81 5.75 31.31 -17.97
C GLY A 81 6.45 32.39 -17.15
N GLU A 82 7.78 32.42 -17.23
CA GLU A 82 8.63 33.61 -17.06
C GLU A 82 9.68 33.61 -18.18
#